data_AF-A0A7Y5QL86-F1
#
_entry.id   AF-A0A7Y5QL86-F1
#
_cell.length_a   1.000
_cell.length_b   1.000
_cell.length_c   1.000
_cell.angle_alpha   90.00
_cell.angle_beta   90.00
_cell.angle_gamma   90.00
#
_symmetry.space_group_name_H-M   'P 1'
#
loop_
_entity.id
_entity.type
_entity.pdbx_description
1 polymer ?
#
loop_
_entity_poly.entity_id
_entity_poly.type
_entity_poly.pdbx_seq_one_letter_code
_entity_poly.pdbx_strand_id
1 'polypeptide(L)'
;MARTLEIIDRRLGERCCDVGARPSRTYGEAVVASADFEHLAHPVRLQLLDVLARNEGRVCVCDLEAAVPVKQPTVSHHLRILREAGLVDSEKVGQWVYYRIRRASARALRERVQQILGAFA
;
A
#
# COMPACT_ATOMS: atom_id res chain seq x y z
N MET A 1 6.61 -23.45 -50.72
CA MET A 1 7.45 -22.26 -50.92
C MET A 1 7.55 -21.51 -49.60
N ALA A 2 8.68 -21.63 -48.91
CA ALA A 2 8.89 -20.99 -47.62
C ALA A 2 9.06 -19.49 -47.84
N ARG A 3 8.20 -18.69 -47.20
CA ARG A 3 8.33 -17.24 -47.18
C ARG A 3 9.50 -16.92 -46.27
N THR A 4 10.66 -16.60 -46.84
CA THR A 4 11.81 -16.09 -46.09
C THR A 4 11.36 -14.85 -45.33
N LEU A 5 11.25 -14.97 -44.01
CA LEU A 5 11.15 -13.80 -43.14
C LEU A 5 12.53 -13.16 -43.19
N GLU A 6 12.65 -12.01 -43.86
CA GLU A 6 13.84 -11.18 -43.73
C GLU A 6 13.91 -10.77 -42.25
N ILE A 7 14.86 -11.39 -41.53
CA ILE A 7 15.24 -10.95 -40.19
C ILE A 7 15.86 -9.57 -40.40
N ILE A 8 15.06 -8.52 -40.17
CA ILE A 8 15.57 -7.16 -40.07
C ILE A 8 16.55 -7.17 -38.91
N ASP A 9 17.84 -7.10 -39.22
CA ASP A 9 18.93 -7.00 -38.25
C ASP A 9 18.74 -5.68 -37.47
N ARG A 10 18.05 -5.76 -36.34
CA ARG A 10 17.81 -4.62 -35.46
C ARG A 10 19.07 -4.36 -34.67
N ARG A 11 19.56 -3.12 -34.69
CA ARG A 11 20.73 -2.77 -33.87
C ARG A 11 20.39 -2.90 -32.40
N LEU A 12 21.28 -3.54 -31.64
CA LEU A 12 21.23 -3.59 -30.19
C LEU A 12 21.09 -2.15 -29.66
N GLY A 13 19.95 -1.82 -29.03
CA GLY A 13 19.65 -0.48 -28.52
C GLY A 13 18.57 0.30 -29.30
N GLU A 14 18.09 -0.21 -30.44
CA GLU A 14 16.90 0.34 -31.10
C GLU A 14 15.61 -0.16 -30.40
N ARG A 15 14.60 0.72 -30.29
CA ARG A 15 13.32 0.37 -29.67
C ARG A 15 12.64 -0.74 -30.47
N CYS A 16 12.48 -1.90 -29.84
CA CYS A 16 11.94 -3.11 -30.45
C CYS A 16 10.41 -3.06 -30.64
N CYS A 17 9.70 -2.36 -29.75
CA CYS A 17 8.26 -2.18 -29.79
C CYS A 17 7.92 -0.74 -30.18
N ASP A 18 6.81 -0.57 -30.88
CA ASP A 18 6.32 0.71 -31.40
C ASP A 18 6.12 1.78 -30.30
N VAL A 19 5.83 3.03 -30.69
CA VAL A 19 5.67 4.23 -29.84
C VAL A 19 4.74 4.00 -28.62
N GLY A 20 3.86 3.00 -28.68
CA GLY A 20 2.96 2.58 -27.60
C GLY A 20 3.62 1.88 -26.39
N ALA A 21 4.89 1.46 -26.45
CA ALA A 21 5.60 0.86 -25.31
C ALA A 21 6.13 1.92 -24.31
N ARG A 22 5.27 2.88 -23.95
CA ARG A 22 5.58 3.96 -22.99
C ARG A 22 4.60 3.91 -21.82
N PRO A 23 5.05 4.13 -20.58
CA PRO A 23 4.13 4.20 -19.45
C PRO A 23 3.19 5.39 -19.61
N SER A 24 1.92 5.20 -19.27
CA SER A 24 0.93 6.28 -19.24
C SER A 24 1.21 7.30 -18.13
N ARG A 25 1.98 6.91 -17.11
CA ARG A 25 2.43 7.75 -16.00
C ARG A 25 3.90 8.10 -16.16
N THR A 26 4.24 9.32 -15.80
CA THR A 26 5.62 9.73 -15.58
C THR A 26 6.22 9.00 -14.37
N TYR A 27 7.55 8.98 -14.28
CA TYR A 27 8.24 8.39 -13.14
C TYR A 27 7.87 9.11 -11.82
N GLY A 28 7.74 10.44 -11.83
CA GLY A 28 7.36 11.21 -10.64
C GLY A 28 5.95 10.86 -10.15
N GLU A 29 4.98 10.74 -11.06
CA GLU A 29 3.62 10.29 -10.71
C GLU A 29 3.62 8.87 -10.15
N ALA A 30 4.46 7.98 -10.69
CA ALA A 30 4.61 6.62 -10.17
C ALA A 30 5.21 6.59 -8.77
N VAL A 31 6.20 7.44 -8.47
CA VAL A 31 6.78 7.58 -7.12
C VAL A 31 5.72 8.03 -6.12
N VAL A 32 4.94 9.06 -6.45
CA VAL A 32 3.85 9.54 -5.59
C VAL A 32 2.80 8.45 -5.36
N ALA A 33 2.39 7.75 -6.43
CA ALA A 33 1.43 6.66 -6.34
C ALA A 33 1.96 5.48 -5.48
N SER A 34 3.25 5.15 -5.57
CA SER A 34 3.85 4.07 -4.80
C SER A 34 3.85 4.31 -3.29
N ALA A 35 3.92 5.58 -2.86
CA ALA A 35 3.91 5.95 -1.44
C ALA A 35 2.59 5.56 -0.74
N ASP A 36 1.45 5.60 -1.45
CA ASP A 36 0.17 5.14 -0.92
C ASP A 36 0.19 3.63 -0.61
N PHE A 37 0.94 2.84 -1.39
CA PHE A 37 1.06 1.39 -1.17
C PHE A 37 2.09 1.02 -0.12
N GLU A 38 3.15 1.81 0.06
CA GLU A 38 4.23 1.51 1.00
C GLU A 38 3.71 1.24 2.42
N HIS A 39 2.75 2.03 2.87
CA HIS A 39 2.11 1.88 4.19
C HIS A 39 1.22 0.64 4.31
N LEU A 40 0.69 0.14 3.20
CA LEU A 40 -0.19 -1.03 3.17
C LEU A 40 0.56 -2.33 2.85
N ALA A 41 1.72 -2.25 2.18
CA ALA A 41 2.49 -3.38 1.66
C ALA A 41 3.28 -4.13 2.76
N HIS A 42 2.61 -4.48 3.86
CA HIS A 42 3.17 -5.34 4.90
C HIS A 42 2.08 -6.17 5.57
N PRO A 43 2.29 -7.50 5.73
CA PRO A 43 1.26 -8.42 6.20
C PRO A 43 0.71 -8.03 7.58
N VAL A 44 1.59 -7.72 8.54
CA VAL A 44 1.16 -7.31 9.89
C VAL A 44 0.35 -6.01 9.86
N ARG A 45 0.69 -5.03 8.99
CA ARG A 45 -0.07 -3.77 8.93
C ARG A 45 -1.49 -4.02 8.41
N LEU A 46 -1.64 -4.89 7.42
CA LEU A 46 -2.95 -5.29 6.92
C LEU A 46 -3.77 -6.03 7.99
N GLN A 47 -3.16 -6.93 8.75
CA GLN A 47 -3.84 -7.61 9.86
C GLN A 47 -4.28 -6.64 10.96
N LEU A 48 -3.41 -5.71 11.37
CA LEU A 48 -3.75 -4.68 12.36
C LEU A 48 -4.89 -3.79 11.86
N LEU A 49 -4.86 -3.36 10.60
CA LEU A 49 -5.94 -2.59 10.00
C LEU A 49 -7.25 -3.38 9.93
N ASP A 50 -7.22 -4.68 9.61
CA ASP A 50 -8.41 -5.54 9.62
C ASP A 50 -9.03 -5.65 11.02
N VAL A 51 -8.21 -5.89 12.04
CA VAL A 51 -8.65 -5.92 13.44
C VAL A 51 -9.28 -4.57 13.83
N LEU A 52 -8.63 -3.46 13.52
CA LEU A 52 -9.15 -2.13 13.83
C LEU A 52 -10.39 -1.76 13.02
N ALA A 53 -10.56 -2.29 11.80
CA ALA A 53 -11.73 -2.03 10.96
C ALA A 53 -12.99 -2.74 11.48
N ARG A 54 -12.82 -3.97 12.00
CA ARG A 54 -13.90 -4.79 12.56
C ARG A 54 -14.36 -4.34 13.95
N ASN A 55 -13.50 -3.64 14.68
CA ASN A 55 -13.77 -3.19 16.04
C ASN A 55 -13.98 -1.67 16.03
N GLU A 56 -15.24 -1.23 16.05
CA GLU A 56 -15.71 0.13 15.74
C GLU A 56 -15.21 1.29 16.61
N GLY A 57 -14.18 1.12 17.45
CA GLY A 57 -13.73 2.28 18.21
C GLY A 57 -12.38 2.26 18.86
N ARG A 58 -11.96 1.21 19.58
CA ARG A 58 -10.79 1.31 20.46
C ARG A 58 -10.24 -0.08 20.77
N VAL A 59 -9.17 -0.49 20.10
CA VAL A 59 -8.47 -1.75 20.43
C VAL A 59 -7.17 -1.42 21.14
N CYS A 60 -6.90 -2.04 22.29
CA CYS A 60 -5.67 -1.77 23.02
C CYS A 60 -4.48 -2.47 22.36
N VAL A 61 -3.26 -2.00 22.63
CA VAL A 61 -2.04 -2.62 22.08
C VAL A 61 -1.87 -4.09 22.46
N CYS A 62 -2.35 -4.50 23.63
CA CYS A 62 -2.25 -5.89 24.10
C CYS A 62 -3.14 -6.83 23.27
N ASP A 63 -4.36 -6.41 22.96
CA ASP A 63 -5.26 -7.18 22.08
C ASP A 63 -4.72 -7.23 20.65
N LEU A 64 -4.11 -6.13 20.17
CA LEU A 64 -3.47 -6.09 18.86
C LEU A 64 -2.27 -7.04 18.78
N GLU A 65 -1.44 -7.11 19.82
CA GLU A 65 -0.35 -8.09 19.91
C GLU A 65 -0.87 -9.52 19.91
N ALA A 66 -1.93 -9.80 20.66
CA ALA A 66 -2.54 -11.13 20.68
C ALA A 66 -3.11 -11.58 19.32
N ALA A 67 -3.46 -10.62 18.44
CA ALA A 67 -4.08 -10.89 17.15
C ALA A 67 -3.09 -11.17 16.00
N VAL A 68 -1.78 -10.97 16.20
CA VAL A 68 -0.76 -11.05 15.13
C VAL A 68 0.44 -11.90 15.55
N PRO A 69 1.22 -12.47 14.61
CA PRO A 69 2.33 -13.39 14.94
C PRO A 69 3.62 -12.67 15.39
N VAL A 70 3.54 -11.43 15.85
CA VAL A 70 4.69 -10.62 16.25
C VAL A 70 4.50 -10.00 17.63
N LYS A 71 5.61 -9.69 18.31
CA LYS A 71 5.58 -9.15 19.68
C LYS A 71 5.32 -7.65 19.70
N GLN A 72 4.95 -7.15 20.88
CA GLN A 72 4.59 -5.76 21.15
C GLN A 72 5.55 -4.71 20.56
N PRO A 73 6.89 -4.87 20.61
CA PRO A 73 7.81 -3.89 20.02
C PRO A 73 7.60 -3.73 18.51
N THR A 74 7.38 -4.84 17.81
CA THR A 74 7.10 -4.87 16.37
C THR A 74 5.71 -4.32 16.06
N VAL A 75 4.70 -4.66 16.87
CA VAL A 75 3.35 -4.08 16.75
C VAL A 75 3.39 -2.56 16.91
N SER A 76 4.08 -2.06 17.93
CA SER A 76 4.22 -0.63 18.20
C SER A 76 4.93 0.09 17.06
N HIS A 77 5.96 -0.53 16.47
CA HIS A 77 6.64 -0.01 15.28
C HIS A 77 5.68 0.11 14.08
N HIS A 78 4.87 -0.91 13.81
CA HIS A 78 3.88 -0.86 12.73
C HIS A 78 2.77 0.16 12.99
N LEU A 79 2.30 0.28 14.22
CA LEU A 79 1.30 1.28 14.60
C LEU A 79 1.86 2.71 14.46
N ARG A 80 3.14 2.93 14.76
CA ARG A 80 3.80 4.23 14.49
C ARG A 80 3.78 4.57 13.00
N ILE A 81 4.17 3.63 12.14
CA ILE A 81 4.14 3.83 10.68
C ILE A 81 2.71 4.18 10.20
N LEU A 82 1.70 3.44 10.66
CA LEU A 82 0.30 3.70 10.29
C LEU A 82 -0.20 5.05 10.83
N ARG A 83 0.29 5.50 11.99
CA ARG A 83 -0.01 6.83 12.56
C ARG A 83 0.64 7.94 11.76
N GLU A 84 1.91 7.79 11.40
CA GLU A 84 2.64 8.74 10.56
C GLU A 84 2.00 8.87 9.17
N ALA A 85 1.48 7.77 8.63
CA ALA A 85 0.66 7.76 7.42
C ALA A 85 -0.74 8.38 7.59
N GLY A 86 -1.11 8.75 8.81
CA GLY A 86 -2.42 9.32 9.13
C GLY A 86 -3.59 8.34 8.95
N LEU A 87 -3.35 7.02 8.96
CA LEU A 87 -4.36 5.97 8.78
C LEU A 87 -5.00 5.54 10.09
N VAL A 88 -4.28 5.66 11.21
CA VAL A 88 -4.79 5.34 12.54
C VAL A 88 -4.52 6.48 13.52
N ASP A 89 -5.38 6.60 14.52
CA ASP A 89 -5.21 7.46 15.69
C ASP A 89 -4.93 6.61 16.93
N SER A 90 -4.36 7.24 17.95
CA SER A 90 -4.17 6.65 19.27
C SER A 90 -4.71 7.55 20.36
N GLU A 91 -5.32 6.97 21.39
CA GLU A 91 -5.80 7.68 22.57
C GLU A 91 -5.34 6.98 23.84
N LYS A 92 -4.74 7.74 24.78
CA LYS A 92 -4.31 7.21 26.07
C LYS A 92 -5.46 7.33 27.08
N VAL A 93 -5.84 6.22 27.69
CA VAL A 93 -6.87 6.15 28.73
C VAL A 93 -6.28 5.41 29.93
N GLY A 94 -5.93 6.15 30.97
CA GLY A 94 -5.21 5.62 32.13
C GLY A 94 -3.83 5.09 31.73
N GLN A 95 -3.59 3.80 31.99
CA GLN A 95 -2.35 3.10 31.64
C GLN A 95 -2.35 2.53 30.21
N TRP A 96 -3.50 2.54 29.53
CA TRP A 96 -3.70 1.87 28.25
C TRP A 96 -3.65 2.86 27.08
N VAL A 97 -3.16 2.40 25.93
CA VAL A 97 -3.23 3.13 24.67
C VAL A 97 -4.11 2.34 23.71
N TYR A 98 -5.16 3.00 23.23
CA TYR A 98 -6.12 2.45 22.30
C TYR A 98 -5.90 3.02 20.91
N TYR A 99 -6.06 2.18 19.89
CA TYR A 99 -5.93 2.56 18.49
C TYR A 99 -7.26 2.45 17.76
N ARG A 100 -7.42 3.27 16.72
CA ARG A 100 -8.60 3.29 15.84
C ARG A 100 -8.25 3.74 14.44
N ILE A 101 -9.02 3.29 13.44
CA ILE A 101 -8.86 3.78 12.06
C ILE A 101 -9.38 5.22 11.94
N ARG A 102 -8.59 6.06 11.26
CA ARG A 102 -9.04 7.38 10.78
C ARG A 102 -9.88 7.18 9.52
N ARG A 103 -11.19 7.00 9.69
CA ARG A 103 -12.12 6.63 8.59
C ARG A 103 -12.07 7.60 7.40
N ALA A 104 -11.89 8.89 7.64
CA ALA A 104 -11.73 9.88 6.58
C ALA A 104 -10.47 9.63 5.74
N SER A 105 -9.31 9.44 6.40
CA SER A 105 -8.05 9.13 5.72
C SER A 105 -8.10 7.79 4.98
N ALA A 106 -8.68 6.77 5.60
CA ALA A 106 -8.84 5.45 4.98
C ALA A 106 -9.72 5.51 3.72
N ARG A 107 -10.79 6.31 3.73
CA ARG A 107 -11.64 6.55 2.55
C ARG A 107 -10.88 7.26 1.44
N ALA A 108 -10.14 8.32 1.77
CA ALA A 108 -9.32 9.05 0.81
C ALA A 108 -8.22 8.15 0.19
N LEU A 109 -7.57 7.30 1.00
CA LEU A 109 -6.59 6.33 0.49
C LEU A 109 -7.25 5.33 -0.46
N ARG A 110 -8.42 4.79 -0.11
CA ARG A 110 -9.16 3.86 -0.97
C ARG A 110 -9.46 4.48 -2.34
N GLU A 111 -9.91 5.73 -2.38
CA GLU A 111 -10.20 6.45 -3.63
C GLU A 111 -8.95 6.62 -4.49
N ARG A 112 -7.82 7.02 -3.89
CA ARG A 112 -6.54 7.12 -4.60
C ARG A 112 -6.06 5.77 -5.13
N VAL A 113 -6.13 4.71 -4.32
CA VAL A 113 -5.77 3.35 -4.75
C VAL A 113 -6.67 2.91 -5.91
N GLN A 114 -7.98 3.12 -5.84
CA GLN A 114 -8.90 2.80 -6.93
C GLN A 114 -8.54 3.56 -8.23
N GLN A 115 -8.18 4.84 -8.13
CA GLN A 115 -7.72 5.62 -9.27
C GLN A 115 -6.41 5.08 -9.86
N ILE A 116 -5.47 4.65 -9.02
CA ILE A 116 -4.22 4.05 -9.49
C ILE A 116 -4.50 2.72 -10.20
N LEU A 117 -5.29 1.86 -9.57
CA LEU A 117 -5.60 0.52 -10.08
C LEU A 117 -6.54 0.53 -11.29
N GLY A 118 -7.35 1.57 -11.47
CA GLY A 118 -8.24 1.72 -12.62
C GLY A 118 -7.52 1.75 -13.98
N ALA A 119 -6.21 1.99 -14.00
CA ALA A 119 -5.40 1.89 -15.22
C ALA A 119 -5.07 0.42 -15.63
N PHE A 120 -5.38 -0.55 -14.77
CA PHE A 120 -5.19 -1.99 -15.02
C PHE A 120 -6.47 -2.72 -15.44
N ALA A 121 -7.62 -2.04 -15.39
CA ALA A 121 -8.93 -2.57 -15.71
C ALA A 121 -9.39 -2.03 -17.08
#